data_AF-A0A669CDQ0-F1
#
_entry.id   AF-A0A669CDQ0-F1
#
_cell.length_a   1.000
_cell.length_b   1.000
_cell.length_c   1.000
_cell.angle_alpha   90.00
_cell.angle_beta   90.00
_cell.angle_gamma   90.00
#
_symmetry.space_group_name_H-M   'P 1'
#
loop_
_entity.id
_entity.type
_entity.pdbx_description
1 polymer ?
#
loop_
_entity_poly.entity_id
_entity_poly.type
_entity_poly.pdbx_seq_one_letter_code
_entity_poly.pdbx_strand_id
1 'polypeptide(L)'
;ISISGKWTNKERVLIFSSRGINFRTRHLMQDLRTMMPHAKADTKMDRKDKLFVINEVCEIKNCNKCLYFEAKKKQDLYMWISNSPHGPSAKFLVQNIHTLAELKLTGNCLKGSRPLLSFDPKFDKEPHYALLKELFIQTFSTPRYHPKSQPFVDHVFTFTIADNRIWFRNYQIIEEDGSLVEIGPRFVLNLMKIFQGSFGGPTLYENPDFRSPNMHRREMRLAAAAKVREKQMVKEMQKGKKTSAKEDLESDVTADVFLTPAEEKPADIQTEAPEPKVVKKKQKAFKRQRMQMARR
;
A
#
# COMPACT_ATOMS: atom_id res chain seq x y z
N ILE A 1 -38.87 -38.86 9.19
CA ILE A 1 -38.44 -37.73 8.34
C ILE A 1 -37.35 -37.00 9.13
N SER A 2 -36.09 -37.20 8.77
CA SER A 2 -34.96 -36.55 9.47
C SER A 2 -35.13 -35.04 9.39
N ILE A 3 -35.00 -34.36 10.54
CA ILE A 3 -34.98 -32.89 10.62
C ILE A 3 -33.65 -32.43 10.03
N SER A 4 -33.49 -32.52 8.72
CA SER A 4 -32.42 -31.82 8.01
C SER A 4 -32.74 -30.33 8.11
N GLY A 5 -32.04 -29.62 9.00
CA GLY A 5 -32.21 -28.17 9.13
C GLY A 5 -32.09 -27.48 7.78
N LYS A 6 -32.85 -26.40 7.56
CA LYS A 6 -32.90 -25.64 6.29
C LYS A 6 -31.54 -25.08 5.82
N TRP A 7 -30.50 -25.20 6.66
CA TRP A 7 -29.13 -24.81 6.37
C TRP A 7 -28.41 -25.89 5.54
N THR A 8 -28.42 -25.70 4.22
CA THR A 8 -27.85 -26.64 3.24
C THR A 8 -26.35 -26.44 3.01
N ASN A 9 -25.89 -25.18 2.87
CA ASN A 9 -24.49 -24.86 2.61
C ASN A 9 -23.73 -24.54 3.92
N LYS A 10 -23.12 -25.54 4.56
CA LYS A 10 -22.44 -25.37 5.87
C LYS A 10 -21.02 -24.81 5.76
N GLU A 11 -20.86 -23.71 5.02
CA GLU A 11 -19.57 -23.03 4.91
C GLU A 11 -19.21 -22.25 6.18
N ARG A 12 -17.94 -22.36 6.56
CA ARG A 12 -17.33 -21.67 7.70
C ARG A 12 -15.94 -21.22 7.29
N VAL A 13 -15.63 -19.97 7.60
CA VAL A 13 -14.38 -19.32 7.19
C VAL A 13 -13.53 -19.06 8.42
N LEU A 14 -12.33 -19.60 8.45
CA LEU A 14 -11.34 -19.28 9.46
C LEU A 14 -10.63 -17.98 9.07
N ILE A 15 -10.63 -16.97 9.95
CA ILE A 15 -9.93 -15.70 9.71
C ILE A 15 -8.93 -15.45 10.82
N PHE A 16 -7.64 -15.47 10.49
CA PHE A 16 -6.57 -15.21 11.45
C PHE A 16 -5.31 -14.65 10.75
N SER A 17 -4.28 -14.38 11.53
CA SER A 17 -3.11 -13.65 11.05
C SER A 17 -1.81 -14.17 11.66
N SER A 18 -0.70 -13.91 10.98
CA SER A 18 0.65 -14.09 11.49
C SER A 18 0.97 -13.04 12.57
N ARG A 19 1.94 -13.30 13.45
CA ARG A 19 2.47 -12.26 14.34
C ARG A 19 3.09 -11.08 13.58
N GLY A 20 2.88 -9.87 14.13
CA GLY A 20 3.44 -8.62 13.62
C GLY A 20 2.66 -7.96 12.48
N ILE A 21 1.34 -8.20 12.41
CA ILE A 21 0.41 -7.38 11.59
C ILE A 21 0.35 -5.93 12.08
N ASN A 22 0.10 -5.02 11.14
CA ASN A 22 -0.05 -3.59 11.41
C ASN A 22 -1.41 -3.28 12.07
N PHE A 23 -1.55 -2.09 12.66
CA PHE A 23 -2.79 -1.62 13.28
C PHE A 23 -3.95 -1.64 12.29
N ARG A 24 -3.76 -1.07 11.09
CA ARG A 24 -4.78 -1.05 10.04
C ARG A 24 -5.24 -2.45 9.62
N THR A 25 -4.31 -3.41 9.55
CA THR A 25 -4.64 -4.81 9.23
C THR A 25 -5.49 -5.47 10.31
N ARG A 26 -5.31 -5.11 11.58
CA ARG A 26 -6.15 -5.64 12.68
C ARG A 26 -7.59 -5.17 12.53
N HIS A 27 -7.77 -3.90 12.20
CA HIS A 27 -9.09 -3.34 11.91
C HIS A 27 -9.72 -4.00 10.69
N LEU A 28 -8.99 -4.13 9.57
CA LEU A 28 -9.49 -4.84 8.39
C LEU A 28 -9.95 -6.28 8.72
N MET A 29 -9.15 -7.02 9.50
CA MET A 29 -9.49 -8.37 9.92
C MET A 29 -10.75 -8.40 10.80
N GLN A 30 -10.91 -7.42 11.69
CA GLN A 30 -12.08 -7.28 12.53
C GLN A 30 -13.33 -6.88 11.73
N ASP A 31 -13.17 -6.01 10.74
CA ASP A 31 -14.22 -5.58 9.81
C ASP A 31 -14.75 -6.80 9.03
N LEU A 32 -13.85 -7.59 8.44
CA LEU A 32 -14.20 -8.83 7.74
C LEU A 32 -14.91 -9.86 8.63
N ARG A 33 -14.46 -10.02 9.88
CA ARG A 33 -15.12 -10.91 10.87
C ARG A 33 -16.50 -10.42 11.28
N THR A 34 -16.73 -9.11 11.26
CA THR A 34 -18.01 -8.51 11.65
C THR A 34 -19.04 -8.59 10.51
N MET A 35 -18.57 -8.43 9.27
CA MET A 35 -19.43 -8.55 8.09
C MET A 35 -19.80 -10.00 7.76
N MET A 36 -18.88 -10.96 7.95
CA MET A 36 -19.13 -12.38 7.66
C MET A 36 -19.56 -13.15 8.91
N PRO A 37 -20.84 -13.51 9.09
CA PRO A 37 -21.32 -14.14 10.32
C PRO A 37 -20.83 -15.58 10.49
N HIS A 38 -20.43 -16.24 9.41
CA HIS A 38 -19.82 -17.58 9.36
C HIS A 38 -18.29 -17.56 9.58
N ALA A 39 -17.72 -16.38 9.84
CA ALA A 39 -16.30 -16.25 10.17
C ALA A 39 -16.02 -16.70 11.62
N LYS A 40 -14.92 -17.44 11.80
CA LYS A 40 -14.36 -17.79 13.10
C LYS A 40 -12.99 -17.14 13.27
N ALA A 41 -12.75 -16.60 14.46
CA ALA A 41 -11.46 -16.07 14.85
C ALA A 41 -10.60 -17.19 15.46
N ASP A 42 -9.29 -17.07 15.27
CA ASP A 42 -8.32 -17.89 16.00
C ASP A 42 -7.11 -17.07 16.46
N THR A 43 -6.26 -17.71 17.26
CA THR A 43 -5.02 -17.14 17.78
C THR A 43 -4.03 -16.84 16.65
N LYS A 44 -3.07 -15.94 16.91
CA LYS A 44 -2.10 -15.54 15.89
C LYS A 44 -1.01 -16.60 15.77
N MET A 45 -0.80 -17.07 14.55
CA MET A 45 0.24 -18.05 14.22
C MET A 45 1.64 -17.42 14.30
N ASP A 46 2.62 -18.22 14.74
CA ASP A 46 4.00 -17.79 14.80
C ASP A 46 4.64 -17.79 13.40
N ARG A 47 5.62 -16.91 13.19
CA ARG A 47 6.26 -16.76 11.87
C ARG A 47 7.15 -17.93 11.47
N LYS A 48 7.51 -18.77 12.44
CA LYS A 48 8.37 -19.95 12.24
C LYS A 48 7.57 -21.17 11.80
N ASP A 49 6.27 -21.16 12.02
CA ASP A 49 5.41 -22.30 11.77
C ASP A 49 5.21 -22.49 10.27
N LYS A 50 5.13 -23.75 9.84
CA LYS A 50 4.87 -24.11 8.45
C LYS A 50 3.40 -23.84 8.12
N LEU A 51 3.14 -23.39 6.90
CA LEU A 51 1.76 -23.08 6.46
C LEU A 51 0.82 -24.30 6.45
N PHE A 52 1.36 -25.52 6.44
CA PHE A 52 0.55 -26.74 6.52
C PHE A 52 -0.23 -26.88 7.82
N VAL A 53 0.29 -26.33 8.93
CA VAL A 53 -0.38 -26.32 10.25
C VAL A 53 -1.74 -25.61 10.17
N ILE A 54 -1.93 -24.70 9.20
CA ILE A 54 -3.20 -24.02 9.00
C ILE A 54 -4.34 -25.00 8.65
N ASN A 55 -4.03 -26.09 7.94
CA ASN A 55 -5.03 -27.11 7.61
C ASN A 55 -5.51 -27.84 8.87
N GLU A 56 -4.60 -28.19 9.78
CA GLU A 56 -4.93 -28.82 11.06
C GLU A 56 -5.80 -27.90 11.92
N VAL A 57 -5.47 -26.60 11.96
CA VAL A 57 -6.27 -25.60 12.66
C VAL A 57 -7.67 -25.47 12.07
N CYS A 58 -7.79 -25.52 10.74
CA CYS A 58 -9.09 -25.51 10.06
C CYS A 58 -9.92 -26.76 10.43
N GLU A 59 -9.29 -27.92 10.52
CA GLU A 59 -9.94 -29.17 10.91
C GLU A 59 -10.43 -29.13 12.38
N ILE A 60 -9.58 -28.71 13.32
CA ILE A 60 -9.94 -28.55 14.74
C ILE A 60 -11.11 -27.58 14.92
N LYS A 61 -11.13 -26.48 14.15
CA LYS A 61 -12.21 -25.48 14.20
C LYS A 61 -13.40 -25.84 13.31
N ASN A 62 -13.33 -26.94 12.56
CA ASN A 62 -14.31 -27.39 11.58
C ASN A 62 -14.71 -26.24 10.63
N CYS A 63 -13.69 -25.70 9.94
CA CYS A 63 -13.77 -24.63 8.94
C CYS A 63 -13.36 -25.18 7.58
N ASN A 64 -14.19 -24.93 6.56
CA ASN A 64 -13.95 -25.41 5.20
C ASN A 64 -13.08 -24.41 4.42
N LYS A 65 -13.12 -23.13 4.79
CA LYS A 65 -12.42 -22.05 4.12
C LYS A 65 -11.48 -21.34 5.08
N CYS A 66 -10.41 -20.78 4.55
CA CYS A 66 -9.41 -20.07 5.34
C CYS A 66 -8.99 -18.76 4.66
N LEU A 67 -8.99 -17.70 5.45
CA LEU A 67 -8.42 -16.39 5.16
C LEU A 67 -7.26 -16.13 6.13
N TYR A 68 -6.04 -16.24 5.63
CA TYR A 68 -4.83 -16.06 6.43
C TYR A 68 -4.07 -14.79 6.02
N PHE A 69 -3.86 -13.89 6.99
CA PHE A 69 -3.11 -12.65 6.81
C PHE A 69 -1.65 -12.83 7.22
N GLU A 70 -0.75 -12.85 6.24
CA GLU A 70 0.70 -12.95 6.42
C GLU A 70 1.35 -11.56 6.35
N ALA A 71 1.85 -11.06 7.48
CA ALA A 71 2.56 -9.78 7.51
C ALA A 71 4.08 -9.98 7.46
N LYS A 72 4.72 -9.41 6.43
CA LYS A 72 6.18 -9.38 6.30
C LYS A 72 6.72 -7.99 6.59
N LYS A 73 7.85 -7.96 7.31
CA LYS A 73 8.59 -6.73 7.65
C LYS A 73 7.74 -5.63 8.32
N LYS A 74 6.59 -6.00 8.92
CA LYS A 74 5.60 -5.07 9.53
C LYS A 74 5.04 -4.02 8.55
N GLN A 75 5.24 -4.18 7.25
CA GLN A 75 4.86 -3.21 6.22
C GLN A 75 4.02 -3.86 5.11
N ASP A 76 4.47 -5.02 4.62
CA ASP A 76 3.81 -5.70 3.51
C ASP A 76 2.78 -6.69 4.06
N LEU A 77 1.56 -6.65 3.51
CA LEU A 77 0.49 -7.57 3.84
C LEU A 77 0.23 -8.51 2.67
N TYR A 78 0.32 -9.81 2.92
CA TYR A 78 -0.13 -10.84 2.02
C TYR A 78 -1.38 -11.48 2.61
N MET A 79 -2.31 -11.84 1.75
CA MET A 79 -3.52 -12.57 2.14
C MET A 79 -3.58 -13.85 1.35
N TRP A 80 -3.83 -14.94 2.06
CA TRP A 80 -4.07 -16.24 1.50
C TRP A 80 -5.55 -16.56 1.63
N ILE A 81 -6.14 -17.00 0.53
CA ILE A 81 -7.51 -17.50 0.49
C ILE A 81 -7.41 -18.96 0.07
N SER A 82 -7.91 -19.88 0.89
CA SER A 82 -7.79 -21.32 0.64
C SER A 82 -9.08 -22.04 0.98
N ASN A 83 -9.36 -23.09 0.21
CA ASN A 83 -10.31 -24.13 0.59
C ASN A 83 -9.54 -25.27 1.27
N SER A 84 -9.84 -25.53 2.55
CA SER A 84 -9.16 -26.56 3.35
C SER A 84 -10.01 -27.83 3.38
N PRO A 85 -9.41 -29.05 3.29
CA PRO A 85 -7.98 -29.36 3.23
C PRO A 85 -7.42 -29.50 1.79
N HIS A 86 -8.28 -29.67 0.78
CA HIS A 86 -7.85 -30.11 -0.55
C HIS A 86 -7.29 -28.99 -1.46
N GLY A 87 -7.55 -27.72 -1.16
CA GLY A 87 -7.28 -26.59 -2.04
C GLY A 87 -8.46 -26.25 -2.96
N PRO A 88 -8.32 -25.28 -3.88
CA PRO A 88 -7.11 -24.53 -4.21
C PRO A 88 -6.79 -23.43 -3.19
N SER A 89 -5.57 -22.89 -3.26
CA SER A 89 -5.17 -21.70 -2.49
C SER A 89 -4.62 -20.61 -3.39
N ALA A 90 -4.98 -19.36 -3.10
CA ALA A 90 -4.51 -18.20 -3.84
C ALA A 90 -3.82 -17.22 -2.89
N LYS A 91 -2.65 -16.74 -3.32
CA LYS A 91 -1.87 -15.75 -2.59
C LYS A 91 -1.99 -14.39 -3.26
N PHE A 92 -2.35 -13.40 -2.46
CA PHE A 92 -2.50 -12.01 -2.88
C PHE A 92 -1.57 -11.11 -2.08
N LEU A 93 -1.07 -10.06 -2.73
CA LEU A 93 -0.54 -8.88 -2.06
C LEU A 93 -1.70 -7.89 -1.86
N VAL A 94 -1.93 -7.49 -0.61
CA VAL A 94 -3.00 -6.54 -0.28
C VAL A 94 -2.42 -5.13 -0.27
N GLN A 95 -3.06 -4.23 -1.01
CA GLN A 95 -2.69 -2.81 -1.13
C GLN A 95 -3.91 -1.91 -0.88
N ASN A 96 -3.66 -0.62 -0.66
CA ASN A 96 -4.69 0.43 -0.52
C ASN A 96 -5.81 0.05 0.46
N ILE A 97 -5.42 -0.40 1.66
CA ILE A 97 -6.37 -0.76 2.72
C ILE A 97 -6.96 0.50 3.32
N HIS A 98 -8.29 0.54 3.31
CA HIS A 98 -9.15 1.50 3.97
C HIS A 98 -10.17 0.74 4.83
N THR A 99 -10.20 1.04 6.12
CA THR A 99 -11.04 0.32 7.11
C THR A 99 -12.39 1.01 7.30
N LEU A 100 -13.36 0.32 7.91
CA LEU A 100 -14.69 0.87 8.22
C LEU A 100 -14.62 2.16 9.06
N ALA A 101 -13.61 2.29 9.93
CA ALA A 101 -13.44 3.45 10.81
C ALA A 101 -12.89 4.71 10.10
N GLU A 102 -12.72 4.70 8.78
CA GLU A 102 -12.24 5.88 8.05
C GLU A 102 -13.37 6.88 7.81
N LEU A 103 -13.13 8.15 8.19
CA LEU A 103 -14.12 9.24 8.20
C LEU A 103 -14.83 9.50 6.86
N LYS A 104 -14.24 9.09 5.73
CA LYS A 104 -14.80 9.34 4.39
C LYS A 104 -15.92 8.36 4.01
N LEU A 105 -16.13 7.31 4.78
CA LEU A 105 -17.11 6.28 4.50
C LEU A 105 -18.34 6.53 5.39
N THR A 106 -19.45 6.89 4.76
CA THR A 106 -20.66 7.34 5.45
C THR A 106 -21.74 6.26 5.53
N GLY A 107 -21.56 5.15 4.82
CA GLY A 107 -22.51 4.04 4.82
C GLY A 107 -22.44 3.19 6.09
N ASN A 108 -23.54 2.48 6.38
CA ASN A 108 -23.62 1.50 7.47
C ASN A 108 -24.30 0.22 6.96
N CYS A 109 -24.11 -0.90 7.63
CA CYS A 109 -24.90 -2.10 7.33
C CYS A 109 -25.18 -2.93 8.57
N LEU A 110 -26.29 -3.67 8.54
CA LEU A 110 -26.67 -4.67 9.52
C LEU A 110 -25.58 -5.75 9.63
N LYS A 111 -25.09 -5.96 10.85
CA LYS A 111 -24.10 -7.00 11.15
C LYS A 111 -24.70 -8.38 10.86
N GLY A 112 -23.99 -9.18 10.06
CA GLY A 112 -24.45 -10.50 9.66
C GLY A 112 -25.60 -10.52 8.65
N SER A 113 -25.93 -9.38 8.02
CA SER A 113 -26.76 -9.40 6.82
C SER A 113 -26.07 -10.15 5.69
N ARG A 114 -26.86 -10.68 4.75
CA ARG A 114 -26.33 -11.48 3.66
C ARG A 114 -25.89 -10.54 2.52
N PRO A 115 -24.59 -10.50 2.17
CA PRO A 115 -24.13 -9.64 1.08
C PRO A 115 -24.60 -10.17 -0.27
N LEU A 116 -24.90 -9.26 -1.19
CA LEU A 116 -24.87 -9.58 -2.62
C LEU A 116 -23.44 -9.53 -3.11
N LEU A 117 -23.06 -10.46 -3.97
CA LEU A 117 -21.74 -10.46 -4.60
C LEU A 117 -21.88 -9.99 -6.04
N SER A 118 -21.23 -8.89 -6.37
CA SER A 118 -21.15 -8.32 -7.71
C SER A 118 -19.74 -8.54 -8.26
N PHE A 119 -19.66 -9.19 -9.42
CA PHE A 119 -18.39 -9.47 -10.11
C PHE A 119 -18.38 -8.79 -11.48
N ASP A 120 -17.23 -8.21 -11.81
CA ASP A 120 -16.95 -7.70 -13.16
C ASP A 120 -17.00 -8.85 -14.19
N PRO A 121 -17.64 -8.68 -15.36
CA PRO A 121 -17.65 -9.68 -16.44
C PRO A 121 -16.26 -10.16 -16.88
N LYS A 122 -15.20 -9.40 -16.61
CA LYS A 122 -13.81 -9.85 -16.84
C LYS A 122 -13.45 -11.14 -16.09
N PHE A 123 -14.10 -11.43 -14.96
CA PHE A 123 -13.84 -12.65 -14.20
C PHE A 123 -14.16 -13.93 -14.99
N ASP A 124 -15.10 -13.86 -15.94
CA ASP A 124 -15.52 -15.03 -16.73
C ASP A 124 -14.67 -15.21 -18.01
N LYS A 125 -13.79 -14.25 -18.34
CA LYS A 125 -12.98 -14.29 -19.56
C LYS A 125 -11.73 -15.15 -19.44
N GLU A 126 -11.05 -15.09 -18.29
CA GLU A 126 -9.79 -15.80 -18.07
C GLU A 126 -9.97 -16.90 -17.02
N PRO A 127 -9.40 -18.10 -17.24
CA PRO A 127 -9.66 -19.27 -16.40
C PRO A 127 -9.18 -19.08 -14.95
N HIS A 128 -8.08 -18.35 -14.77
CA HIS A 128 -7.56 -18.08 -13.44
C HIS A 128 -8.48 -17.13 -12.66
N TYR A 129 -9.11 -16.15 -13.32
CA TYR A 129 -10.11 -15.31 -12.68
C TYR A 129 -11.42 -16.06 -12.43
N ALA A 130 -11.85 -16.95 -13.33
CA ALA A 130 -13.03 -17.79 -13.10
C ALA A 130 -12.86 -18.66 -11.84
N LEU A 131 -11.68 -19.25 -11.65
CA LEU A 131 -11.37 -20.01 -10.44
C LEU A 131 -11.36 -19.11 -9.18
N LEU A 132 -10.85 -17.88 -9.28
CA LEU A 132 -10.90 -16.93 -8.18
C LEU A 132 -12.32 -16.45 -7.87
N LYS A 133 -13.17 -16.29 -8.88
CA LYS A 133 -14.58 -15.95 -8.73
C LYS A 133 -15.29 -17.00 -7.87
N GLU A 134 -15.14 -18.28 -8.21
CA GLU A 134 -15.69 -19.39 -7.42
C GLU A 134 -15.14 -19.43 -5.99
N LEU A 135 -13.83 -19.24 -5.83
CA LEU A 135 -13.20 -19.18 -4.51
C LEU A 135 -13.74 -18.02 -3.66
N PHE A 136 -13.97 -16.85 -4.26
CA PHE A 136 -14.53 -15.69 -3.58
C PHE A 136 -16.01 -15.86 -3.27
N ILE A 137 -16.79 -16.47 -4.17
CA ILE A 137 -18.20 -16.81 -3.90
C ILE A 137 -18.27 -17.67 -2.65
N GLN A 138 -17.52 -18.76 -2.58
CA GLN A 138 -17.56 -19.67 -1.44
C GLN A 138 -16.98 -19.08 -0.13
N THR A 139 -16.11 -18.07 -0.24
CA THR A 139 -15.48 -17.44 0.95
C THR A 139 -16.33 -16.30 1.50
N PHE A 140 -16.77 -15.38 0.64
CA PHE A 140 -17.46 -14.16 1.05
C PHE A 140 -18.98 -14.30 1.07
N SER A 141 -19.56 -15.32 0.42
CA SER A 141 -20.99 -15.62 0.52
C SER A 141 -21.33 -16.07 1.93
N THR A 142 -22.45 -15.55 2.45
CA THR A 142 -23.00 -16.01 3.72
C THR A 142 -24.03 -17.10 3.46
N PRO A 143 -23.85 -18.30 4.05
CA PRO A 143 -24.82 -19.38 3.94
C PRO A 143 -26.25 -18.97 4.28
N ARG A 144 -27.20 -19.47 3.48
CA ARG A 144 -28.62 -19.29 3.76
C ARG A 144 -28.99 -20.01 5.06
N TYR A 145 -29.71 -19.33 5.95
CA TYR A 145 -30.11 -19.83 7.26
C TYR A 145 -28.95 -20.12 8.22
N HIS A 146 -27.83 -19.42 8.10
CA HIS A 146 -26.80 -19.45 9.12
C HIS A 146 -27.39 -18.92 10.45
N PRO A 147 -27.10 -19.52 11.62
CA PRO A 147 -27.71 -19.10 12.89
C PRO A 147 -27.51 -17.63 13.26
N LYS A 148 -26.42 -17.03 12.76
CA LYS A 148 -26.08 -15.60 12.97
C LYS A 148 -26.44 -14.70 11.78
N SER A 149 -26.97 -15.25 10.67
CA SER A 149 -27.33 -14.43 9.51
C SER A 149 -28.68 -13.77 9.71
N GLN A 150 -28.76 -12.48 9.37
CA GLN A 150 -30.01 -11.75 9.28
C GLN A 150 -30.73 -12.06 7.96
N PRO A 151 -32.08 -11.98 7.91
CA PRO A 151 -32.83 -12.29 6.71
C PRO A 151 -32.70 -11.23 5.61
N PHE A 152 -32.42 -9.98 5.98
CA PHE A 152 -32.33 -8.84 5.08
C PHE A 152 -31.00 -8.77 4.33
N VAL A 153 -31.06 -8.17 3.14
CA VAL A 153 -29.94 -7.89 2.26
C VAL A 153 -29.75 -6.38 2.24
N ASP A 154 -28.68 -5.91 2.89
CA ASP A 154 -28.45 -4.49 3.15
C ASP A 154 -27.20 -3.96 2.42
N HIS A 155 -26.32 -4.86 1.96
CA HIS A 155 -25.05 -4.46 1.37
C HIS A 155 -24.58 -5.37 0.23
N VAL A 156 -23.67 -4.84 -0.58
CA VAL A 156 -23.11 -5.47 -1.77
C VAL A 156 -21.58 -5.44 -1.70
N PHE A 157 -20.97 -6.62 -1.83
CA PHE A 157 -19.55 -6.76 -2.11
C PHE A 157 -19.31 -6.71 -3.60
N THR A 158 -18.49 -5.76 -4.04
CA THR A 158 -18.16 -5.58 -5.45
C THR A 158 -16.70 -5.92 -5.68
N PHE A 159 -16.45 -6.82 -6.63
CA PHE A 159 -15.14 -7.21 -7.11
C PHE A 159 -14.96 -6.70 -8.54
N THR A 160 -14.06 -5.73 -8.72
CA THR A 160 -13.78 -5.12 -10.03
C THR A 160 -12.34 -5.35 -10.45
N ILE A 161 -12.09 -5.64 -11.73
CA ILE A 161 -10.73 -5.88 -12.23
C ILE A 161 -10.25 -4.64 -13.00
N ALA A 162 -9.25 -3.97 -12.43
CA ALA A 162 -8.55 -2.85 -13.06
C ALA A 162 -7.03 -3.01 -12.86
N ASP A 163 -6.27 -2.81 -13.94
CA ASP A 163 -4.81 -2.96 -13.98
C ASP A 163 -4.30 -4.32 -13.44
N ASN A 164 -4.96 -5.41 -13.83
CA ASN A 164 -4.69 -6.79 -13.37
C ASN A 164 -4.77 -6.96 -11.84
N ARG A 165 -5.45 -6.03 -11.16
CA ARG A 165 -5.71 -6.06 -9.72
C ARG A 165 -7.21 -6.11 -9.47
N ILE A 166 -7.57 -6.82 -8.42
CA ILE A 166 -8.95 -6.98 -7.98
C ILE A 166 -9.23 -5.95 -6.89
N TRP A 167 -10.16 -5.07 -7.15
CA TRP A 167 -10.61 -4.05 -6.22
C TRP A 167 -11.83 -4.58 -5.47
N PHE A 168 -11.72 -4.65 -4.15
CA PHE A 168 -12.82 -4.97 -3.25
C PHE A 168 -13.43 -3.68 -2.71
N ARG A 169 -14.75 -3.55 -2.83
CA ARG A 169 -15.53 -2.46 -2.24
C ARG A 169 -16.81 -3.01 -1.64
N ASN A 170 -17.28 -2.34 -0.59
CA ASN A 170 -18.53 -2.67 0.09
C ASN A 170 -19.46 -1.45 0.08
N TYR A 171 -20.68 -1.67 -0.42
CA TYR A 171 -21.70 -0.65 -0.59
C TYR A 171 -22.97 -1.00 0.16
N GLN A 172 -23.57 -0.02 0.83
CA GLN A 172 -24.91 -0.09 1.39
C GLN A 172 -25.93 0.11 0.28
N ILE A 173 -27.03 -0.64 0.33
CA ILE A 173 -28.19 -0.45 -0.53
C ILE A 173 -29.15 0.49 0.21
N ILE A 174 -29.43 1.67 -0.35
CA ILE A 174 -30.47 2.55 0.18
C ILE A 174 -31.81 2.12 -0.42
N GLU A 175 -32.73 1.67 0.44
CA GLU A 175 -34.02 1.08 0.04
C GLU A 175 -34.92 2.05 -0.74
N GLU A 176 -34.77 3.36 -0.54
CA GLU A 176 -35.65 4.38 -1.14
C GLU A 176 -35.44 4.55 -2.65
N ASP A 177 -34.19 4.52 -3.13
CA ASP A 177 -33.84 4.82 -4.53
C ASP A 177 -32.96 3.76 -5.21
N GLY A 178 -32.57 2.70 -4.49
CA GLY A 178 -31.58 1.73 -4.97
C GLY A 178 -30.17 2.32 -5.14
N SER A 179 -29.93 3.50 -4.56
CA SER A 179 -28.62 4.15 -4.58
C SER A 179 -27.63 3.42 -3.67
N LEU A 180 -26.34 3.49 -4.01
CA LEU A 180 -25.27 2.78 -3.31
C LEU A 180 -24.35 3.76 -2.59
N VAL A 181 -24.16 3.55 -1.27
CA VAL A 181 -23.24 4.36 -0.45
C VAL A 181 -22.08 3.51 0.05
N GLU A 182 -20.85 4.02 -0.06
CA GLU A 182 -19.65 3.27 0.35
C GLU A 182 -19.57 3.15 1.88
N ILE A 183 -19.49 1.91 2.38
CA ILE A 183 -19.33 1.59 3.81
C ILE A 183 -17.85 1.29 4.13
N GLY A 184 -17.20 0.54 3.23
CA GLY A 184 -15.91 -0.11 3.50
C GLY A 184 -16.04 -1.50 4.11
N PRO A 185 -14.92 -2.21 4.34
CA PRO A 185 -13.56 -1.83 4.01
C PRO A 185 -13.30 -1.85 2.50
N ARG A 186 -12.32 -1.07 2.06
CA ARG A 186 -11.82 -1.05 0.69
C ARG A 186 -10.39 -1.53 0.67
N PHE A 187 -10.08 -2.42 -0.25
CA PHE A 187 -8.70 -2.88 -0.44
C PHE A 187 -8.52 -3.42 -1.86
N VAL A 188 -7.26 -3.49 -2.27
CA VAL A 188 -6.87 -3.98 -3.59
C VAL A 188 -6.07 -5.26 -3.40
N LEU A 189 -6.45 -6.30 -4.13
CA LEU A 189 -5.79 -7.59 -4.19
C LEU A 189 -5.00 -7.69 -5.48
N ASN A 190 -3.69 -7.81 -5.36
CA ASN A 190 -2.82 -8.13 -6.48
C ASN A 190 -2.47 -9.62 -6.43
N LEU A 191 -2.93 -10.38 -7.42
CA LEU A 191 -2.72 -11.82 -7.50
C LEU A 191 -1.23 -12.13 -7.70
N MET A 192 -0.67 -13.00 -6.85
CA MET A 192 0.70 -13.48 -6.99
C MET A 192 0.75 -14.84 -7.65
N LYS A 193 0.16 -15.84 -6.99
CA LYS A 193 0.20 -17.24 -7.38
C LYS A 193 -1.06 -17.95 -6.91
N ILE A 194 -1.46 -18.97 -7.69
CA ILE A 194 -2.51 -19.92 -7.33
C ILE A 194 -1.87 -21.29 -7.23
N PHE A 195 -2.18 -22.02 -6.17
CA PHE A 195 -1.71 -23.36 -5.90
C PHE A 195 -2.87 -24.35 -5.95
N GLN A 196 -2.58 -25.57 -6.39
CA GLN A 196 -3.58 -26.64 -6.45
C GLN A 196 -4.05 -27.08 -5.06
N GLY A 197 -3.13 -27.16 -4.09
CA GLY A 197 -3.42 -27.59 -2.73
C GLY A 197 -3.72 -26.43 -1.77
N SER A 198 -4.15 -26.78 -0.56
CA SER A 198 -4.32 -25.81 0.52
C SER A 198 -2.98 -25.46 1.14
N PHE A 199 -2.54 -24.20 0.97
CA PHE A 199 -1.27 -23.67 1.47
C PHE A 199 -0.01 -24.41 0.98
N GLY A 200 -0.11 -25.06 -0.18
CA GLY A 200 0.98 -25.83 -0.79
C GLY A 200 0.55 -26.51 -2.09
N GLY A 201 1.39 -27.41 -2.59
CA GLY A 201 1.17 -28.10 -3.86
C GLY A 201 1.73 -27.34 -5.07
N PRO A 202 1.57 -27.91 -6.28
CA PRO A 202 2.06 -27.31 -7.51
C PRO A 202 1.37 -25.98 -7.80
N THR A 203 2.11 -25.07 -8.40
CA THR A 203 1.60 -23.75 -8.80
C THR A 203 0.81 -23.91 -10.09
N LEU A 204 -0.49 -23.60 -10.05
CA LEU A 204 -1.38 -23.63 -11.21
C LEU A 204 -1.25 -22.37 -12.06
N TYR A 205 -1.00 -21.24 -11.41
CA TYR A 205 -0.87 -19.95 -12.07
C TYR A 205 0.12 -19.06 -11.31
N GLU A 206 0.96 -18.35 -12.04
CA GLU A 206 1.86 -17.33 -11.53
C GLU A 206 1.70 -16.07 -12.37
N ASN A 207 1.47 -14.93 -11.71
CA ASN A 207 1.28 -13.66 -12.39
C ASN A 207 2.64 -13.09 -12.85
N PRO A 208 2.89 -12.94 -14.17
CA PRO A 208 4.15 -12.39 -14.67
C PRO A 208 4.32 -10.90 -14.33
N ASP A 209 3.22 -10.14 -14.23
CA ASP A 209 3.24 -8.72 -13.93
C ASP A 209 3.47 -8.43 -12.43
N PHE A 210 3.43 -9.47 -11.60
CA PHE A 210 3.55 -9.31 -10.16
C PHE A 210 4.98 -8.92 -9.76
N ARG A 211 5.12 -7.67 -9.30
CA ARG A 211 6.36 -7.17 -8.68
C ARG A 211 6.23 -7.12 -7.18
N SER A 212 7.11 -7.84 -6.48
CA SER A 212 7.12 -7.80 -5.01
C SER A 212 7.54 -6.42 -4.48
N PRO A 213 6.97 -5.96 -3.35
CA PRO A 213 7.39 -4.69 -2.71
C PRO A 213 8.88 -4.65 -2.35
N ASN A 214 9.48 -5.81 -2.07
CA ASN A 214 10.91 -5.92 -1.79
C ASN A 214 11.76 -5.61 -3.03
N MET A 215 11.36 -6.13 -4.20
CA MET A 215 12.05 -5.85 -5.47
C MET A 215 11.91 -4.38 -5.84
N HIS A 216 10.71 -3.81 -5.71
CA HIS A 216 10.49 -2.39 -5.94
C HIS A 216 11.37 -1.50 -5.04
N ARG A 217 11.44 -1.80 -3.73
CA ARG A 217 12.34 -1.08 -2.80
C ARG A 217 13.81 -1.26 -3.15
N ARG A 218 14.23 -2.42 -3.64
CA ARG A 218 15.61 -2.68 -4.09
C ARG A 218 15.94 -1.81 -5.31
N GLU A 219 15.08 -1.78 -6.30
CA GLU A 219 15.25 -0.95 -7.50
C GLU A 219 15.34 0.54 -7.15
N MET A 220 14.45 1.03 -6.27
CA MET A 220 14.51 2.43 -5.81
C MET A 220 15.83 2.77 -5.12
N ARG A 221 16.37 1.85 -4.31
CA ARG A 221 17.68 2.02 -3.67
C ARG A 221 18.83 2.01 -4.68
N LEU A 222 18.78 1.11 -5.67
CA LEU A 222 19.79 1.05 -6.73
C LEU A 222 19.76 2.32 -7.60
N ALA A 223 18.58 2.81 -7.96
CA ALA A 223 18.41 4.07 -8.70
C ALA A 223 18.93 5.28 -7.89
N ALA A 224 18.66 5.31 -6.58
CA ALA A 224 19.21 6.34 -5.70
C ALA A 224 20.75 6.28 -5.62
N ALA A 225 21.32 5.08 -5.48
CA ALA A 225 22.77 4.88 -5.47
C ALA A 225 23.43 5.27 -6.81
N ALA A 226 22.78 4.97 -7.95
CA ALA A 226 23.24 5.36 -9.27
C ALA A 226 23.28 6.89 -9.42
N LYS A 227 22.24 7.60 -8.97
CA LYS A 227 22.21 9.08 -8.95
C LYS A 227 23.33 9.68 -8.08
N VAL A 228 23.65 9.03 -6.95
CA VAL A 228 24.76 9.48 -6.09
C VAL A 228 26.10 9.26 -6.79
N ARG A 229 26.30 8.10 -7.43
CA ARG A 229 27.51 7.79 -8.19
C ARG A 229 27.72 8.74 -9.36
N GLU A 230 26.65 9.05 -10.09
CA GLU A 230 26.68 10.03 -11.19
C GLU A 230 27.11 11.42 -10.70
N LYS A 231 26.55 11.88 -9.57
CA LYS A 231 26.97 13.16 -8.95
C LYS A 231 28.44 13.15 -8.52
N GLN A 232 28.94 12.02 -8.02
CA GLN A 232 30.35 11.88 -7.66
C GLN A 232 31.24 11.94 -8.90
N MET A 233 30.91 11.20 -9.96
CA MET A 233 31.63 11.24 -11.24
C MET A 233 31.66 12.65 -11.85
N VAL A 234 30.54 13.37 -11.83
CA VAL A 234 30.49 14.77 -12.30
C VAL A 234 31.39 15.68 -11.45
N LYS A 235 31.41 15.49 -10.13
CA LYS A 235 32.26 16.27 -9.21
C LYS A 235 33.75 15.97 -9.43
N GLU A 236 34.10 14.72 -9.68
CA GLU A 236 35.46 14.31 -10.03
C GLU A 236 35.88 14.86 -11.39
N MET A 237 35.02 14.80 -12.40
CA MET A 237 35.29 15.40 -13.71
C MET A 237 35.47 16.92 -13.62
N GLN A 238 34.66 17.62 -12.81
CA GLN A 238 34.83 19.06 -12.56
C GLN A 238 36.13 19.37 -11.81
N LYS A 239 36.53 18.54 -10.84
CA LYS A 239 37.83 18.67 -10.18
C LYS A 239 38.95 18.46 -11.18
N GLY A 240 38.91 17.39 -11.97
CA GLY A 240 39.87 17.10 -13.03
C GLY A 240 40.03 18.25 -14.02
N LYS A 241 38.92 18.82 -14.50
CA LYS A 241 38.93 20.02 -15.35
C LYS A 241 39.54 21.24 -14.66
N LYS A 242 39.34 21.42 -13.35
CA LYS A 242 39.96 22.50 -12.58
C LYS A 242 41.45 22.29 -12.36
N THR A 243 41.91 21.06 -12.19
CA THR A 243 43.34 20.75 -12.12
C THR A 243 44.00 20.89 -13.49
N SER A 244 43.39 20.37 -14.55
CA SER A 244 43.91 20.49 -15.92
C SER A 244 43.86 21.92 -16.47
N ALA A 245 42.92 22.76 -16.01
CA ALA A 245 42.93 24.19 -16.35
C ALA A 245 43.87 25.02 -15.46
N LYS A 246 44.43 24.41 -14.40
CA LYS A 246 45.48 25.00 -13.57
C LYS A 246 46.87 24.70 -14.11
N GLU A 247 47.01 23.60 -14.85
CA GLU A 247 48.19 23.30 -15.66
C GLU A 247 48.02 24.08 -16.98
N ASP A 248 49.03 24.91 -17.30
CA ASP A 248 49.21 25.64 -18.56
C ASP A 248 48.25 26.80 -18.86
N LEU A 249 48.27 27.82 -18.01
CA LEU A 249 48.27 29.18 -18.54
C LEU A 249 49.73 29.62 -18.59
N GLU A 250 50.31 29.69 -19.80
CA GLU A 250 51.60 30.37 -20.01
C GLU A 250 51.53 31.72 -19.28
N SER A 251 52.49 31.96 -18.40
CA SER A 251 52.59 33.22 -17.68
C SER A 251 52.67 34.34 -18.70
N ASP A 252 51.65 35.20 -18.72
CA ASP A 252 51.60 36.35 -19.62
C ASP A 252 52.86 37.20 -19.40
N VAL A 253 53.75 37.22 -20.40
CA VAL A 253 55.03 37.92 -20.40
C VAL A 253 54.87 39.44 -20.24
N THR A 254 53.66 39.97 -20.45
CA THR A 254 53.36 41.40 -20.28
C THR A 254 52.76 41.76 -18.91
N ALA A 255 52.63 40.81 -17.99
CA ALA A 255 52.09 41.05 -16.65
C ALA A 255 52.84 42.14 -15.86
N ASP A 256 54.13 42.35 -16.16
CA ASP A 256 55.00 43.32 -15.48
C ASP A 256 54.88 44.75 -16.05
N VAL A 257 54.18 44.96 -17.17
CA VAL A 257 54.13 46.25 -17.89
C VAL A 257 53.28 47.30 -17.15
N PHE A 258 52.36 46.88 -16.27
CA PHE A 258 51.45 47.78 -15.54
C PHE A 258 51.68 47.80 -14.03
N LEU A 259 52.84 47.36 -13.55
CA LEU A 259 53.24 47.57 -12.15
C LEU A 259 53.57 49.06 -11.92
N THR A 260 52.54 49.89 -11.74
CA THR A 260 52.73 51.23 -11.17
C THR A 260 53.26 51.07 -9.75
N PRO A 261 54.42 51.66 -9.39
CA PRO A 261 54.90 51.64 -8.02
C PRO A 261 53.82 52.22 -7.12
N ALA A 262 53.30 51.42 -6.19
CA ALA A 262 52.38 51.94 -5.19
C ALA A 262 53.13 52.96 -4.34
N GLU A 263 52.60 54.19 -4.25
CA GLU A 263 53.13 55.20 -3.32
C GLU A 263 53.26 54.59 -1.92
N GLU A 264 54.43 54.77 -1.29
CA GLU A 264 54.69 54.31 0.06
C GLU A 264 53.63 54.90 0.99
N LYS A 265 52.76 54.02 1.51
CA LYS A 265 51.80 54.44 2.53
C LYS A 265 52.59 54.87 3.76
N PRO A 266 52.32 56.07 4.33
CA PRO A 266 53.01 56.53 5.52
C PRO A 266 52.85 55.52 6.67
N ALA A 267 53.93 55.30 7.42
CA ALA A 267 54.04 54.27 8.46
C ALA A 267 53.09 54.50 9.65
N ASP A 268 52.54 55.72 9.81
CA ASP A 268 51.57 56.03 10.84
C ASP A 268 50.14 55.88 10.31
N ILE A 269 49.58 54.70 10.55
CA ILE A 269 48.16 54.43 10.36
C ILE A 269 47.45 55.00 11.59
N GLN A 270 46.72 56.11 11.43
CA GLN A 270 45.81 56.59 12.49
C GLN A 270 44.83 55.48 12.86
N THR A 271 44.94 54.98 14.10
CA THR A 271 44.14 53.89 14.67
C THR A 271 42.81 54.35 15.28
N GLU A 272 42.34 55.55 14.96
CA GLU A 272 40.99 55.97 15.34
C GLU A 272 39.98 55.50 14.30
N ALA A 273 39.01 54.71 14.78
CA ALA A 273 37.90 54.27 13.95
C ALA A 273 37.09 55.49 13.48
N PRO A 274 36.82 55.65 12.18
CA PRO A 274 36.00 56.75 11.70
C PRO A 274 34.61 56.67 12.33
N GLU A 275 34.05 57.81 12.75
CA GLU A 275 32.75 57.86 13.38
C GLU A 275 31.70 57.12 12.52
N PRO A 276 30.82 56.31 13.16
CA PRO A 276 29.83 55.54 12.43
C PRO A 276 28.91 56.48 11.66
N LYS A 277 29.03 56.48 10.33
CA LYS A 277 28.13 57.21 9.45
C LYS A 277 26.69 56.81 9.79
N VAL A 278 25.90 57.79 10.22
CA VAL A 278 24.45 57.61 10.44
C VAL A 278 23.83 57.22 9.11
N VAL A 279 23.62 55.92 8.93
CA VAL A 279 22.88 55.40 7.77
C VAL A 279 21.45 55.90 7.93
N LYS A 280 21.08 56.94 7.17
CA LYS A 280 19.67 57.29 6.98
C LYS A 280 18.98 56.03 6.45
N LYS A 281 18.19 55.37 7.31
CA LYS A 281 17.30 54.28 6.92
C LYS A 281 16.41 54.82 5.79
N LYS A 282 16.77 54.53 4.53
CA LYS A 282 15.82 54.66 3.42
C LYS A 282 14.66 53.75 3.78
N GLN A 283 13.53 54.37 4.12
CA GLN A 283 12.30 53.69 4.48
C GLN A 283 11.97 52.70 3.36
N LYS A 284 11.78 51.43 3.73
CA LYS A 284 11.34 50.33 2.85
C LYS A 284 9.87 50.51 2.43
N ALA A 285 9.48 51.69 1.95
CA ALA A 285 8.13 51.95 1.44
C ALA A 285 7.86 51.13 0.16
N PHE A 286 8.89 50.89 -0.66
CA PHE A 286 8.70 50.27 -1.98
C PHE A 286 8.47 48.75 -1.96
N LYS A 287 8.81 48.04 -0.87
CA LYS A 287 8.62 46.58 -0.80
C LYS A 287 7.21 46.16 -0.34
N ARG A 288 6.46 47.07 0.31
CA ARG A 288 5.08 46.81 0.77
C ARG A 288 4.03 47.03 -0.31
N GLN A 289 4.20 48.03 -1.19
CA GLN A 289 3.29 48.25 -2.32
C GLN A 289 3.29 47.09 -3.33
N ARG A 290 4.47 46.48 -3.58
CA ARG A 290 4.58 45.37 -4.54
C ARG A 290 3.91 44.07 -4.07
N MET A 291 3.85 43.82 -2.76
CA MET A 291 3.12 42.67 -2.20
C MET A 291 1.61 42.91 -2.09
N GLN A 292 1.15 44.16 -2.08
CA GLN A 292 -0.29 44.47 -2.07
C GLN A 292 -0.93 44.36 -3.46
N MET A 293 -0.19 44.68 -4.53
CA MET A 293 -0.68 44.45 -5.91
C MET A 293 -0.67 42.97 -6.32
N ALA A 294 0.22 42.15 -5.77
CA ALA A 294 0.28 40.71 -6.06
C ALA A 294 -0.81 39.89 -5.32
N ARG A 295 -1.68 40.55 -4.55
CA ARG A 295 -2.72 39.91 -3.73
C ARG A 295 -4.15 40.32 -4.14
N ARG A 296 -4.29 40.99 -5.29
CA ARG A 296 -5.56 41.20 -5.99
C ARG A 296 -5.65 40.23 -7.15
#